data_AF-A0A2V8E8W9-F1
#
_entry.id   AF-A0A2V8E8W9-F1
#
_cell.length_a   1.000
_cell.length_b   1.000
_cell.length_c   1.000
_cell.angle_alpha   90.00
_cell.angle_beta   90.00
_cell.angle_gamma   90.00
#
_symmetry.space_group_name_H-M   'P 1'
#
loop_
_entity.id
_entity.type
_entity.pdbx_description
1 polymer ?
#
loop_
_entity_poly.entity_id
_entity_poly.type
_entity_poly.pdbx_seq_one_letter_code
_entity_poly.pdbx_strand_id
1 'polypeptide(L)'
;MITNTTLQRSLLALAALNLAVVVWDIVTGGIYFTVFGVAFSSWEIAKPLRYAAGCAATAVWLRDRAAVRASWNTVSPWIARAAAAVALASSGIAIWFGVQAAGGADAYGYVSEAAQWLRHSLVSDDPLAAVAPQLGAAVAPAGYTLAPGGHGLVAVYPPGLPLTMAFAQWVGGAEAVFLVVPVLAGVAVWFTYVAGARAVSDRVGLVAAIVLACSPLFFLQSFEPMSDVPAVAWWTAAWAMSMSAGSRSAFGAGVAAAAAILTRPNLAPLAPIVAASVALSAPRLRRLAAFAGPVVAGCLLVAAFNAALYGSPVLSGYGPLGALFSWANGGPNIRAYARWMNDLYSPAIL
;
A
#
# COMPACT_ATOMS: atom_id res chain seq x y z
N MET A 1 47.11 -0.62 -18.87
CA MET A 1 46.35 0.20 -17.92
C MET A 1 45.01 0.56 -18.54
N ILE A 2 43.91 0.01 -18.03
CA ILE A 2 42.56 0.37 -18.50
C ILE A 2 42.25 1.76 -17.94
N THR A 3 41.96 2.73 -18.81
CA THR A 3 41.52 4.07 -18.39
C THR A 3 40.12 3.99 -17.79
N ASN A 4 39.82 4.85 -16.80
CA ASN A 4 38.49 4.89 -16.15
C ASN A 4 37.33 5.01 -17.16
N THR A 5 37.55 5.68 -18.29
CA THR A 5 36.57 5.84 -19.37
C THR A 5 36.31 4.54 -20.14
N THR A 6 37.33 3.74 -20.42
CA THR A 6 37.18 2.44 -21.09
C THR A 6 36.45 1.46 -20.17
N LEU A 7 36.83 1.40 -18.90
CA LEU A 7 36.15 0.57 -17.90
C LEU A 7 34.66 0.94 -17.76
N GLN A 8 34.35 2.24 -17.68
CA GLN A 8 32.98 2.72 -17.61
C GLN A 8 32.15 2.29 -18.83
N ARG A 9 32.68 2.44 -20.05
CA ARG A 9 31.98 2.03 -21.28
C ARG A 9 31.74 0.52 -21.32
N SER A 10 32.71 -0.29 -20.90
CA SER A 10 32.56 -1.73 -20.80
C SER A 10 31.47 -2.11 -19.79
N LEU A 11 31.40 -1.46 -18.62
CA LEU A 11 30.35 -1.69 -17.64
C LEU A 11 28.96 -1.30 -18.17
N LEU A 12 28.83 -0.18 -18.88
CA LEU A 12 27.55 0.19 -19.51
C LEU A 12 27.12 -0.80 -20.60
N ALA A 13 28.06 -1.28 -21.41
CA ALA A 13 27.79 -2.30 -22.43
C ALA A 13 27.34 -3.62 -21.78
N LEU A 14 28.00 -4.05 -20.70
CA LEU A 14 27.59 -5.21 -19.92
C LEU A 14 26.21 -5.03 -19.29
N ALA A 15 25.91 -3.83 -18.78
CA ALA A 15 24.58 -3.53 -18.24
C ALA A 15 23.49 -3.61 -19.31
N ALA A 16 23.73 -3.02 -20.48
CA ALA A 16 22.81 -3.07 -21.61
C ALA A 16 22.61 -4.50 -22.13
N LEU A 17 23.67 -5.30 -22.21
CA LEU A 17 23.60 -6.71 -22.62
C LEU A 17 22.75 -7.53 -21.64
N ASN A 18 22.98 -7.36 -20.33
CA ASN A 18 22.19 -8.06 -19.32
C ASN A 18 20.72 -7.61 -19.34
N LEU A 19 20.43 -6.33 -19.56
CA LEU A 19 19.06 -5.85 -19.77
C LEU A 19 18.42 -6.45 -21.01
N ALA A 20 19.17 -6.60 -22.10
CA ALA A 20 18.67 -7.25 -23.31
C ALA A 20 18.32 -8.73 -23.06
N VAL A 21 19.11 -9.44 -22.24
CA VAL A 21 18.79 -10.81 -21.78
C VAL A 21 17.50 -10.81 -20.95
N VAL A 22 17.35 -9.89 -20.00
CA VAL A 22 16.10 -9.76 -19.20
C VAL A 22 14.89 -9.55 -20.12
N VAL A 23 14.97 -8.62 -21.07
CA VAL A 23 13.89 -8.34 -22.02
C VAL A 23 13.59 -9.57 -22.87
N TRP A 24 14.63 -10.25 -23.37
CA TRP A 24 14.48 -11.48 -24.13
C TRP A 24 13.75 -12.56 -23.33
N ASP A 25 14.17 -12.83 -22.09
CA ASP A 25 13.57 -13.85 -21.23
C ASP A 25 12.10 -13.55 -20.92
N ILE A 26 11.76 -12.27 -20.67
CA ILE A 26 10.38 -11.83 -20.46
C ILE A 26 9.51 -12.05 -21.72
N VAL A 27 10.04 -11.73 -22.90
CA VAL A 27 9.28 -11.79 -24.16
C VAL A 27 9.15 -13.22 -24.69
N THR A 28 10.18 -14.04 -24.54
CA THR A 28 10.27 -15.36 -25.16
C THR A 28 9.96 -16.52 -24.20
N GLY A 29 9.85 -16.25 -22.89
CA GLY A 29 9.78 -17.29 -21.87
C GLY A 29 11.14 -17.93 -21.55
N GLY A 30 12.23 -17.34 -22.05
CA GLY A 30 13.60 -17.77 -21.85
C GLY A 30 14.00 -18.97 -22.70
N ILE A 31 15.20 -19.49 -22.44
CA ILE A 31 15.77 -20.64 -23.13
C ILE A 31 15.94 -21.76 -22.11
N TYR A 32 15.46 -22.95 -22.45
CA TYR A 32 15.66 -24.16 -21.66
C TYR A 32 16.15 -25.28 -22.59
N PHE A 33 17.36 -25.77 -22.36
CA PHE A 33 17.90 -26.92 -23.09
C PHE A 33 18.85 -27.72 -22.20
N THR A 34 18.96 -29.02 -22.46
CA THR A 34 19.86 -29.92 -21.73
C THR A 34 21.04 -30.31 -22.62
N VAL A 35 22.26 -30.20 -22.09
CA VAL A 35 23.49 -30.62 -22.77
C VAL A 35 24.23 -31.59 -21.85
N PHE A 36 24.48 -32.82 -22.31
CA PHE A 36 25.11 -33.89 -21.52
C PHE A 36 24.49 -34.12 -20.12
N GLY A 37 23.16 -33.99 -20.01
CA GLY A 37 22.44 -34.16 -18.73
C GLY A 37 22.45 -32.93 -17.82
N VAL A 38 23.12 -31.84 -18.21
CA VAL A 38 23.09 -30.56 -17.50
C VAL A 38 22.03 -29.66 -18.12
N ALA A 39 21.06 -29.21 -17.31
CA ALA A 39 20.05 -28.25 -17.73
C ALA A 39 20.64 -26.83 -17.77
N PHE A 40 20.61 -26.22 -18.95
CA PHE A 40 20.88 -24.80 -19.15
C PHE A 40 19.54 -24.08 -19.26
N SER A 41 19.31 -23.16 -18.32
CA SER A 41 18.08 -22.38 -18.25
C SER A 41 18.40 -20.91 -18.02
N SER A 42 17.73 -20.02 -18.77
CA SER A 42 17.76 -18.57 -18.52
C SER A 42 16.63 -18.09 -17.61
N TRP A 43 15.83 -18.99 -17.02
CA TRP A 43 14.61 -18.65 -16.26
C TRP A 43 14.84 -17.75 -15.04
N GLU A 44 16.08 -17.58 -14.58
CA GLU A 44 16.39 -16.72 -13.46
C GLU A 44 16.69 -15.28 -13.92
N ILE A 45 15.64 -14.53 -14.28
CA ILE A 45 15.70 -13.10 -14.66
C ILE A 45 16.42 -12.25 -13.59
N ALA A 46 16.35 -12.67 -12.31
CA ALA A 46 16.98 -11.98 -11.20
C ALA A 46 18.50 -11.84 -11.34
N LYS A 47 19.21 -12.84 -11.91
CA LYS A 47 20.67 -12.81 -12.08
C LYS A 47 21.13 -11.73 -13.07
N PRO A 48 20.69 -11.75 -14.35
CA PRO A 48 21.08 -10.71 -15.29
C PRO A 48 20.59 -9.33 -14.85
N LEU A 49 19.43 -9.22 -14.20
CA LEU A 49 18.97 -7.94 -13.65
C LEU A 49 19.91 -7.39 -12.56
N ARG A 50 20.38 -8.24 -11.63
CA ARG A 50 21.38 -7.84 -10.61
C ARG A 50 22.70 -7.42 -11.24
N TYR A 51 23.17 -8.15 -12.25
CA TYR A 51 24.39 -7.78 -12.97
C TYR A 51 24.23 -6.47 -13.73
N ALA A 52 23.09 -6.26 -14.38
CA ALA A 52 22.79 -5.01 -15.05
C ALA A 52 22.79 -3.83 -14.06
N ALA A 53 22.08 -3.97 -12.94
CA ALA A 53 22.02 -2.96 -11.90
C ALA A 53 23.41 -2.67 -11.30
N GLY A 54 24.18 -3.70 -10.96
CA GLY A 54 25.53 -3.55 -10.42
C GLY A 54 26.50 -2.89 -11.40
N CYS A 55 26.48 -3.30 -12.67
CA CYS A 55 27.32 -2.72 -13.72
C CYS A 55 26.93 -1.26 -13.99
N ALA A 56 25.63 -0.95 -14.10
CA ALA A 56 25.14 0.41 -14.31
C ALA A 56 25.48 1.33 -13.13
N ALA A 57 25.22 0.88 -11.89
CA ALA A 57 25.54 1.64 -10.69
C ALA A 57 27.05 1.93 -10.57
N THR A 58 27.89 0.92 -10.84
CA THR A 58 29.36 1.08 -10.82
C THR A 58 29.83 2.02 -11.92
N ALA A 59 29.27 1.92 -13.13
CA ALA A 59 29.61 2.82 -14.23
C ALA A 59 29.23 4.28 -13.91
N VAL A 60 28.04 4.51 -13.34
CA VAL A 60 27.59 5.83 -12.90
C VAL A 60 28.48 6.37 -11.78
N TRP A 61 28.84 5.54 -10.80
CA TRP A 61 29.72 5.93 -9.72
C TRP A 61 31.13 6.32 -10.20
N LEU A 62 31.72 5.54 -11.11
CA LEU A 62 33.01 5.86 -11.73
C LEU A 62 32.94 7.18 -12.52
N ARG A 63 31.85 7.41 -13.26
CA ARG A 63 31.61 8.66 -13.98
C ARG A 63 31.55 9.84 -13.00
N ASP A 64 30.75 9.72 -11.95
CA ASP A 64 30.47 10.81 -11.02
C ASP A 64 31.70 11.21 -10.19
N ARG A 65 32.64 10.30 -9.97
CA ARG A 65 33.94 10.63 -9.36
C ARG A 65 34.87 11.43 -10.27
N ALA A 66 34.75 11.28 -11.58
CA ALA A 66 35.63 11.91 -12.56
C ALA A 66 35.01 13.15 -13.23
N ALA A 67 33.68 13.32 -13.14
CA ALA A 67 32.95 14.37 -13.84
C ALA A 67 32.76 15.63 -12.97
N VAL A 68 32.84 16.79 -13.61
CA VAL A 68 32.52 18.10 -12.98
C VAL A 68 31.04 18.20 -12.58
N ARG A 69 30.15 17.46 -13.25
CA ARG A 69 28.73 17.35 -12.91
C ARG A 69 28.34 15.88 -12.72
N ALA A 70 27.73 15.58 -11.58
CA ALA A 70 27.18 14.26 -11.29
C ALA A 70 26.07 13.88 -12.28
N SER A 71 25.95 12.58 -12.59
CA SER A 71 24.95 11.97 -13.47
C SER A 71 23.52 12.31 -13.02
N TRP A 72 23.31 12.41 -11.71
CA TRP A 72 22.03 12.82 -11.14
C TRP A 72 21.55 14.20 -11.58
N ASN A 73 22.47 15.13 -11.90
CA ASN A 73 22.10 16.45 -12.40
C ASN A 73 21.50 16.38 -13.81
N THR A 74 21.82 15.33 -14.58
CA THR A 74 21.26 15.10 -15.91
C THR A 74 19.85 14.50 -15.84
N VAL A 75 19.58 13.70 -14.82
CA VAL A 75 18.27 13.05 -14.60
C VAL A 75 17.30 13.95 -13.81
N SER A 76 17.81 14.94 -13.06
CA SER A 76 17.00 15.81 -12.19
C SER A 76 15.72 16.37 -12.83
N PRO A 77 15.72 16.87 -14.08
CA PRO A 77 14.50 17.39 -14.71
C PRO A 77 13.41 16.33 -14.95
N TRP A 78 13.78 15.05 -14.93
CA TRP A 78 12.93 13.91 -15.24
C TRP A 78 12.49 13.14 -14.00
N ILE A 79 13.01 13.47 -12.81
CA ILE A 79 12.76 12.69 -11.59
C ILE A 79 11.26 12.54 -11.29
N ALA A 80 10.51 13.65 -11.32
CA ALA A 80 9.06 13.59 -11.08
C ALA A 80 8.32 12.73 -12.13
N ARG A 81 8.74 12.80 -13.39
CA ARG A 81 8.17 11.99 -14.48
C ARG A 81 8.52 10.51 -14.31
N ALA A 82 9.75 10.21 -13.88
CA ALA A 82 10.18 8.85 -13.56
C ALA A 82 9.38 8.29 -12.38
N ALA A 83 9.19 9.08 -11.30
CA ALA A 83 8.36 8.66 -10.17
C ALA A 83 6.90 8.40 -10.58
N ALA A 84 6.33 9.25 -11.44
CA ALA A 84 5.01 9.03 -12.00
C ALA A 84 4.95 7.75 -12.86
N ALA A 85 5.98 7.48 -13.66
CA ALA A 85 6.07 6.24 -14.43
C ALA A 85 6.17 5.00 -13.52
N VAL A 86 6.92 5.07 -12.40
CA VAL A 86 6.98 3.98 -11.40
C VAL A 86 5.62 3.76 -10.74
N ALA A 87 4.91 4.82 -10.37
CA ALA A 87 3.57 4.73 -9.82
C ALA A 87 2.57 4.10 -10.81
N LEU A 88 2.58 4.56 -12.06
CA LEU A 88 1.73 4.01 -13.12
C LEU A 88 2.08 2.54 -13.43
N ALA A 89 3.36 2.19 -13.46
CA ALA A 89 3.80 0.82 -13.63
C ALA A 89 3.35 -0.07 -12.47
N SER A 90 3.45 0.42 -11.22
CA SER A 90 2.97 -0.31 -10.04
C SER A 90 1.47 -0.61 -10.14
N SER A 91 0.66 0.39 -10.51
CA SER A 91 -0.78 0.16 -10.73
C SER A 91 -1.04 -0.76 -11.92
N GLY A 92 -0.36 -0.58 -13.05
CA GLY A 92 -0.55 -1.41 -14.24
C GLY A 92 -0.22 -2.88 -14.00
N ILE A 93 0.88 -3.15 -13.29
CA ILE A 93 1.29 -4.50 -12.90
C ILE A 93 0.27 -5.10 -11.91
N ALA A 94 -0.16 -4.32 -10.92
CA ALA A 94 -1.17 -4.77 -9.95
C ALA A 94 -2.55 -5.04 -10.59
N ILE A 95 -2.93 -4.30 -11.62
CA ILE A 95 -4.14 -4.58 -12.41
C ILE A 95 -3.96 -5.85 -13.23
N TRP A 96 -2.79 -6.03 -13.86
CA TRP A 96 -2.53 -7.16 -14.74
C TRP A 96 -2.49 -8.50 -13.99
N PHE A 97 -1.88 -8.53 -12.81
CA PHE A 97 -1.77 -9.73 -11.98
C PHE A 97 -2.79 -9.78 -10.83
N GLY A 98 -3.65 -8.77 -10.72
CA GLY A 98 -4.62 -8.63 -9.65
C GLY A 98 -5.69 -9.72 -9.69
N VAL A 99 -6.09 -10.20 -8.50
CA VAL A 99 -7.12 -11.22 -8.36
C VAL A 99 -8.48 -10.56 -8.51
N GLN A 100 -9.22 -10.96 -9.55
CA GLN A 100 -10.59 -10.48 -9.83
C GLN A 100 -11.66 -11.30 -9.10
N ALA A 101 -11.30 -11.86 -7.95
CA ALA A 101 -12.16 -12.72 -7.16
C ALA A 101 -11.92 -12.47 -5.68
N ALA A 102 -13.00 -12.50 -4.90
CA ALA A 102 -12.93 -12.33 -3.46
C ALA A 102 -12.67 -13.68 -2.77
N GLY A 103 -11.44 -14.19 -2.91
CA GLY A 103 -11.09 -15.56 -2.52
C GLY A 103 -10.82 -15.79 -1.02
N GLY A 104 -10.44 -14.73 -0.29
CA GLY A 104 -10.19 -14.77 1.16
C GLY A 104 -11.34 -14.19 1.98
N ALA A 105 -11.36 -14.45 3.29
CA ALA A 105 -12.37 -13.90 4.20
C ALA A 105 -12.40 -12.35 4.20
N ASP A 106 -11.21 -11.73 4.21
CA ASP A 106 -11.04 -10.28 4.17
C ASP A 106 -11.55 -9.72 2.84
N ALA A 107 -11.01 -10.25 1.74
CA ALA A 107 -11.42 -9.92 0.38
C ALA A 107 -12.94 -10.01 0.18
N TYR A 108 -13.54 -11.13 0.60
CA TYR A 108 -14.98 -11.35 0.53
C TYR A 108 -15.72 -10.29 1.32
N GLY A 109 -15.36 -10.07 2.59
CA GLY A 109 -16.03 -9.10 3.44
C GLY A 109 -15.99 -7.67 2.92
N TYR A 110 -14.85 -7.22 2.37
CA TYR A 110 -14.78 -5.87 1.79
C TYR A 110 -15.66 -5.71 0.54
N VAL A 111 -15.62 -6.69 -0.37
CA VAL A 111 -16.37 -6.66 -1.63
C VAL A 111 -17.87 -6.82 -1.40
N SER A 112 -18.27 -7.73 -0.50
CA SER A 112 -19.68 -7.96 -0.18
C SER A 112 -20.28 -6.78 0.59
N GLU A 113 -19.54 -6.18 1.53
CA GLU A 113 -19.96 -4.96 2.24
C GLU A 113 -20.09 -3.77 1.29
N ALA A 114 -19.22 -3.63 0.29
CA ALA A 114 -19.37 -2.60 -0.76
C ALA A 114 -20.70 -2.74 -1.51
N ALA A 115 -21.09 -3.96 -1.88
CA ALA A 115 -22.37 -4.22 -2.52
C ALA A 115 -23.57 -3.98 -1.58
N GLN A 116 -23.40 -4.25 -0.28
CA GLN A 116 -24.40 -3.97 0.76
C GLN A 116 -24.64 -2.47 0.94
N TRP A 117 -23.58 -1.65 0.90
CA TRP A 117 -23.69 -0.19 0.88
C TRP A 117 -24.58 0.30 -0.26
N LEU A 118 -24.39 -0.22 -1.47
CA LEU A 118 -25.21 0.13 -2.64
C LEU A 118 -26.66 -0.37 -2.55
N ARG A 119 -26.90 -1.44 -1.79
CA ARG A 119 -28.25 -1.96 -1.49
C ARG A 119 -28.93 -1.26 -0.31
N HIS A 120 -28.23 -0.33 0.35
CA HIS A 120 -28.70 0.39 1.54
C HIS A 120 -29.04 -0.55 2.72
N SER A 121 -28.43 -1.74 2.76
CA SER A 121 -28.56 -2.69 3.87
C SER A 121 -27.23 -3.37 4.13
N LEU A 122 -26.65 -3.09 5.30
CA LEU A 122 -25.39 -3.66 5.81
C LEU A 122 -25.59 -4.94 6.62
N VAL A 123 -26.85 -5.33 6.83
CA VAL A 123 -27.21 -6.60 7.46
C VAL A 123 -27.65 -7.55 6.36
N SER A 124 -27.02 -8.71 6.30
CA SER A 124 -27.46 -9.81 5.44
C SER A 124 -28.38 -10.74 6.22
N ASP A 125 -29.42 -11.25 5.58
CA ASP A 125 -30.32 -12.20 6.23
C ASP A 125 -29.57 -13.49 6.55
N ASP A 126 -29.74 -13.98 7.78
CA ASP A 126 -29.28 -15.29 8.20
C ASP A 126 -30.48 -16.24 8.27
N PRO A 127 -30.65 -17.15 7.28
CA PRO A 127 -31.77 -18.07 7.27
C PRO A 127 -31.76 -19.03 8.46
N LEU A 128 -30.61 -19.23 9.12
CA LEU A 128 -30.46 -20.12 10.27
C LEU A 128 -30.60 -19.38 11.61
N ALA A 129 -30.29 -18.08 11.67
CA ALA A 129 -30.52 -17.28 12.88
C ALA A 129 -32.00 -17.23 13.27
N ALA A 130 -32.91 -17.24 12.27
CA ALA A 130 -34.35 -17.31 12.49
C ALA A 130 -34.82 -18.64 13.11
N VAL A 131 -34.06 -19.72 12.95
CA VAL A 131 -34.36 -21.05 13.51
C VAL A 131 -33.83 -21.17 14.94
N ALA A 132 -32.58 -20.76 15.15
CA ALA A 132 -31.93 -20.73 16.45
C ALA A 132 -30.75 -19.75 16.45
N PRO A 133 -30.79 -18.65 17.24
CA PRO A 133 -29.71 -17.66 17.27
C PRO A 133 -28.33 -18.26 17.58
N GLN A 134 -28.28 -19.29 18.42
CA GLN A 134 -27.05 -20.02 18.75
C GLN A 134 -26.42 -20.76 17.56
N LEU A 135 -27.21 -21.15 16.55
CA LEU A 135 -26.70 -21.75 15.32
C LEU A 135 -26.14 -20.70 14.37
N GLY A 136 -26.73 -19.50 14.32
CA GLY A 136 -26.26 -18.39 13.49
C GLY A 136 -24.80 -18.01 13.77
N ALA A 137 -24.40 -17.98 15.05
CA ALA A 137 -23.01 -17.71 15.42
C ALA A 137 -22.04 -18.82 14.98
N ALA A 138 -22.51 -20.07 14.93
CA ALA A 138 -21.70 -21.23 14.55
C ALA A 138 -21.55 -21.39 13.03
N VAL A 139 -22.47 -20.80 12.25
CA VAL A 139 -22.50 -20.90 10.78
C VAL A 139 -22.15 -19.59 10.07
N ALA A 140 -21.90 -18.52 10.82
CA ALA A 140 -21.42 -17.25 10.26
C ALA A 140 -20.13 -17.49 9.46
N PRO A 141 -20.07 -17.08 8.17
CA PRO A 141 -18.88 -17.25 7.38
C PRO A 141 -17.73 -16.43 7.96
N ALA A 142 -16.49 -16.85 7.69
CA ALA A 142 -15.32 -16.09 8.08
C ALA A 142 -15.40 -14.64 7.56
N GLY A 143 -15.14 -13.66 8.43
CA GLY A 143 -15.31 -12.24 8.12
C GLY A 143 -16.70 -11.67 8.42
N TYR A 144 -17.61 -12.49 8.93
CA TYR A 144 -18.94 -12.08 9.39
C TYR A 144 -19.18 -12.45 10.86
N THR A 145 -20.10 -11.73 11.48
CA THR A 145 -20.62 -12.03 12.81
C THR A 145 -22.11 -11.76 12.86
N LEU A 146 -22.78 -12.25 13.89
CA LEU A 146 -24.20 -11.93 14.11
C LEU A 146 -24.38 -10.45 14.44
N ALA A 147 -25.41 -9.86 13.84
CA ALA A 147 -25.89 -8.54 14.22
C ALA A 147 -26.36 -8.57 15.70
N PRO A 148 -26.24 -7.47 16.46
CA PRO A 148 -26.62 -7.40 17.88
C PRO A 148 -28.05 -7.84 18.19
N GLY A 149 -28.97 -7.64 17.24
CA GLY A 149 -30.37 -8.08 17.37
C GLY A 149 -30.63 -9.53 16.94
N GLY A 150 -29.61 -10.32 16.61
CA GLY A 150 -29.73 -11.74 16.24
C GLY A 150 -30.49 -12.02 14.95
N HIS A 151 -30.77 -11.01 14.13
CA HIS A 151 -31.66 -11.09 12.96
C HIS A 151 -30.89 -11.24 11.63
N GLY A 152 -29.56 -11.29 11.66
CA GLY A 152 -28.75 -11.39 10.45
C GLY A 152 -27.26 -11.33 10.72
N LEU A 153 -26.49 -11.25 9.65
CA LEU A 153 -25.03 -11.22 9.63
C LEU A 153 -24.53 -9.86 9.19
N VAL A 154 -23.48 -9.36 9.86
CA VAL A 154 -22.76 -8.13 9.52
C VAL A 154 -21.30 -8.45 9.28
N ALA A 155 -20.70 -7.77 8.31
CA ALA A 155 -19.27 -7.87 8.05
C ALA A 155 -18.50 -7.31 9.26
N VAL A 156 -17.34 -7.90 9.59
CA VAL A 156 -16.52 -7.46 10.73
C VAL A 156 -15.58 -6.29 10.40
N TYR A 157 -15.59 -5.86 9.14
CA TYR A 157 -14.61 -4.94 8.59
C TYR A 157 -15.01 -3.46 8.76
N PRO A 158 -14.02 -2.55 8.82
CA PRO A 158 -14.28 -1.11 8.82
C PRO A 158 -14.82 -0.62 7.48
N PRO A 159 -15.61 0.48 7.47
CA PRO A 159 -16.35 0.91 6.29
C PRO A 159 -15.50 1.58 5.21
N GLY A 160 -14.25 2.00 5.48
CA GLY A 160 -13.50 2.86 4.57
C GLY A 160 -13.15 2.24 3.21
N LEU A 161 -12.62 1.01 3.20
CA LEU A 161 -12.38 0.29 1.94
C LEU A 161 -13.69 -0.09 1.23
N PRO A 162 -14.70 -0.68 1.93
CA PRO A 162 -16.01 -0.95 1.34
C PRO A 162 -16.67 0.27 0.71
N LEU A 163 -16.61 1.45 1.34
CA LEU A 163 -17.17 2.69 0.77
C LEU A 163 -16.42 3.13 -0.50
N THR A 164 -15.10 2.98 -0.54
CA THR A 164 -14.29 3.29 -1.72
C THR A 164 -14.63 2.32 -2.86
N MET A 165 -14.80 1.04 -2.55
CA MET A 165 -15.25 0.00 -3.49
C MET A 165 -16.68 0.22 -3.96
N ALA A 166 -17.60 0.61 -3.07
CA ALA A 166 -18.98 0.92 -3.42
C ALA A 166 -19.06 2.08 -4.41
N PHE A 167 -18.24 3.12 -4.20
CA PHE A 167 -18.12 4.21 -5.17
C PHE A 167 -17.58 3.73 -6.53
N ALA A 168 -16.53 2.91 -6.54
CA ALA A 168 -16.00 2.34 -7.77
C ALA A 168 -17.05 1.47 -8.49
N GLN A 169 -17.78 0.64 -7.74
CA GLN A 169 -18.84 -0.21 -8.26
C GLN A 169 -20.00 0.60 -8.85
N TRP A 170 -20.37 1.70 -8.19
CA TRP A 170 -21.41 2.61 -8.69
C TRP A 170 -21.01 3.26 -10.02
N VAL A 171 -19.75 3.64 -10.19
CA VAL A 171 -19.25 4.29 -11.41
C VAL A 171 -18.98 3.30 -12.54
N GLY A 172 -18.35 2.16 -12.23
CA GLY A 172 -17.75 1.25 -13.22
C GLY A 172 -18.34 -0.16 -13.25
N GLY A 173 -19.38 -0.45 -12.47
CA GLY A 173 -19.98 -1.78 -12.36
C GLY A 173 -19.25 -2.71 -11.39
N ALA A 174 -19.76 -3.94 -11.25
CA ALA A 174 -19.32 -4.91 -10.23
C ALA A 174 -17.80 -5.15 -10.21
N GLU A 175 -17.16 -5.26 -11.39
CA GLU A 175 -15.73 -5.54 -11.51
C GLU A 175 -14.83 -4.38 -11.07
N ALA A 176 -15.36 -3.15 -11.01
CA ALA A 176 -14.57 -1.98 -10.67
C ALA A 176 -14.05 -2.00 -9.22
N VAL A 177 -14.65 -2.81 -8.33
CA VAL A 177 -14.18 -3.01 -6.96
C VAL A 177 -12.74 -3.53 -6.91
N PHE A 178 -12.36 -4.39 -7.87
CA PHE A 178 -11.04 -5.01 -7.92
C PHE A 178 -9.96 -4.06 -8.44
N LEU A 179 -10.34 -2.91 -9.01
CA LEU A 179 -9.40 -1.88 -9.44
C LEU A 179 -8.98 -0.93 -8.31
N VAL A 180 -9.73 -0.90 -7.21
CA VAL A 180 -9.50 0.06 -6.12
C VAL A 180 -8.11 -0.11 -5.51
N VAL A 181 -7.74 -1.34 -5.13
CA VAL A 181 -6.44 -1.61 -4.50
C VAL A 181 -5.27 -1.36 -5.45
N PRO A 182 -5.27 -1.87 -6.70
CA PRO A 182 -4.22 -1.57 -7.69
C PRO A 182 -4.04 -0.08 -7.99
N VAL A 183 -5.14 0.69 -8.10
CA VAL A 183 -5.05 2.14 -8.30
C VAL A 183 -4.45 2.81 -7.06
N LEU A 184 -4.89 2.43 -5.86
CA LEU A 184 -4.34 2.96 -4.62
C LEU A 184 -2.87 2.54 -4.40
N ALA A 185 -2.41 1.44 -4.97
CA ALA A 185 -1.00 1.08 -4.99
C ALA A 185 -0.15 2.14 -5.70
N GLY A 186 -0.56 2.58 -6.90
CA GLY A 186 0.12 3.66 -7.61
C GLY A 186 0.04 4.99 -6.85
N VAL A 187 -1.10 5.29 -6.22
CA VAL A 187 -1.26 6.47 -5.36
C VAL A 187 -0.27 6.43 -4.18
N ALA A 188 -0.12 5.29 -3.51
CA ALA A 188 0.85 5.10 -2.44
C ALA A 188 2.29 5.31 -2.90
N VAL A 189 2.67 4.76 -4.04
CA VAL A 189 4.00 4.94 -4.64
C VAL A 189 4.26 6.41 -4.98
N TRP A 190 3.29 7.10 -5.59
CA TRP A 190 3.40 8.51 -5.90
C TRP A 190 3.54 9.38 -4.64
N PHE A 191 2.70 9.19 -3.64
CA PHE A 191 2.79 9.99 -2.42
C PHE A 191 4.00 9.65 -1.55
N THR A 192 4.56 8.44 -1.68
CA THR A 192 5.88 8.09 -1.12
C THR A 192 6.98 8.92 -1.78
N TYR A 193 6.95 9.08 -3.11
CA TYR A 193 7.84 10.01 -3.81
C TYR A 193 7.68 11.44 -3.29
N VAL A 194 6.44 11.94 -3.23
CA VAL A 194 6.18 13.33 -2.81
C VAL A 194 6.63 13.57 -1.36
N ALA A 195 6.38 12.62 -0.45
CA ALA A 195 6.81 12.71 0.93
C ALA A 195 8.34 12.76 1.05
N GLY A 196 9.07 11.84 0.39
CA GLY A 196 10.54 11.83 0.40
C GLY A 196 11.15 13.07 -0.28
N ALA A 197 10.52 13.55 -1.36
CA ALA A 197 10.92 14.78 -2.05
C ALA A 197 10.83 16.01 -1.14
N ARG A 198 9.75 16.12 -0.36
CA ARG A 198 9.52 17.22 0.58
C ARG A 198 10.36 17.10 1.85
N ALA A 199 10.62 15.87 2.31
CA ALA A 199 11.39 15.63 3.52
C ALA A 199 12.89 15.87 3.33
N VAL A 200 13.44 15.50 2.17
CA VAL A 200 14.89 15.51 1.93
C VAL A 200 15.24 16.07 0.55
N SER A 201 14.85 15.37 -0.53
CA SER A 201 15.10 15.81 -1.91
C SER A 201 14.38 14.90 -2.91
N ASP A 202 14.15 15.38 -4.13
CA ASP A 202 13.53 14.61 -5.22
C ASP A 202 14.20 13.25 -5.46
N ARG A 203 15.52 13.17 -5.25
CA ARG A 203 16.29 11.92 -5.39
C ARG A 203 15.89 10.89 -4.33
N VAL A 204 15.78 11.33 -3.08
CA VAL A 204 15.35 10.47 -1.97
C VAL A 204 13.90 10.04 -2.17
N GLY A 205 13.04 10.95 -2.63
CA GLY A 205 11.67 10.62 -3.02
C GLY A 205 11.61 9.51 -4.07
N LEU A 206 12.39 9.64 -5.15
CA LEU A 206 12.38 8.65 -6.24
C LEU A 206 12.87 7.29 -5.76
N VAL A 207 13.97 7.26 -5.00
CA VAL A 207 14.50 6.03 -4.42
C VAL A 207 13.48 5.38 -3.48
N ALA A 208 12.83 6.16 -2.61
CA ALA A 208 11.79 5.66 -1.72
C ALA A 208 10.59 5.06 -2.48
N ALA A 209 10.14 5.71 -3.56
CA ALA A 209 9.06 5.19 -4.39
C ALA A 209 9.45 3.89 -5.11
N ILE A 210 10.68 3.78 -5.62
CA ILE A 210 11.20 2.55 -6.22
C ILE A 210 11.29 1.43 -5.18
N VAL A 211 11.83 1.72 -3.99
CA VAL A 211 11.94 0.74 -2.90
C VAL A 211 10.56 0.22 -2.49
N LEU A 212 9.55 1.10 -2.37
CA LEU A 212 8.19 0.67 -2.08
C LEU A 212 7.59 -0.17 -3.21
N ALA A 213 7.69 0.29 -4.45
CA ALA A 213 7.16 -0.41 -5.62
C ALA A 213 7.80 -1.80 -5.83
N CYS A 214 9.06 -1.96 -5.42
CA CYS A 214 9.79 -3.22 -5.47
C CYS A 214 9.71 -4.04 -4.17
N SER A 215 8.96 -3.60 -3.16
CA SER A 215 8.78 -4.36 -1.92
C SER A 215 7.90 -5.58 -2.19
N PRO A 216 8.36 -6.82 -1.91
CA PRO A 216 7.57 -8.03 -2.13
C PRO A 216 6.23 -8.01 -1.39
N LEU A 217 6.21 -7.46 -0.17
CA LEU A 217 4.99 -7.35 0.63
C LEU A 217 4.01 -6.36 0.03
N PHE A 218 4.47 -5.17 -0.34
CA PHE A 218 3.63 -4.17 -0.97
C PHE A 218 3.05 -4.69 -2.28
N PHE A 219 3.90 -5.35 -3.06
CA PHE A 219 3.54 -5.95 -4.33
C PHE A 219 2.47 -7.05 -4.16
N LEU A 220 2.67 -8.00 -3.24
CA LEU A 220 1.69 -9.06 -2.98
C LEU A 220 0.36 -8.50 -2.46
N GLN A 221 0.40 -7.54 -1.55
CA GLN A 221 -0.79 -6.89 -1.01
C GLN A 221 -1.51 -5.98 -2.03
N SER A 222 -0.87 -5.63 -3.14
CA SER A 222 -1.49 -4.82 -4.19
C SER A 222 -2.40 -5.62 -5.14
N PHE A 223 -2.29 -6.95 -5.12
CA PHE A 223 -3.03 -7.84 -6.03
C PHE A 223 -4.37 -8.28 -5.49
N GLU A 224 -4.54 -8.25 -4.17
CA GLU A 224 -5.77 -8.68 -3.51
C GLU A 224 -6.56 -7.48 -3.01
N PRO A 225 -7.90 -7.58 -2.91
CA PRO A 225 -8.74 -6.54 -2.33
C PRO A 225 -8.56 -6.49 -0.81
N MET A 226 -7.40 -6.00 -0.36
CA MET A 226 -6.98 -5.86 1.04
C MET A 226 -6.93 -4.38 1.46
N SER A 227 -7.07 -4.11 2.75
CA SER A 227 -7.08 -2.74 3.30
C SER A 227 -5.70 -2.15 3.53
N ASP A 228 -4.64 -2.97 3.53
CA ASP A 228 -3.26 -2.57 3.79
C ASP A 228 -2.76 -1.51 2.82
N VAL A 229 -2.78 -1.79 1.51
CA VAL A 229 -2.31 -0.86 0.48
C VAL A 229 -3.14 0.43 0.41
N PRO A 230 -4.49 0.38 0.44
CA PRO A 230 -5.33 1.57 0.60
C PRO A 230 -4.95 2.42 1.82
N ALA A 231 -4.73 1.80 2.99
CA ALA A 231 -4.33 2.53 4.19
C ALA A 231 -2.95 3.19 4.01
N VAL A 232 -1.99 2.51 3.39
CA VAL A 232 -0.67 3.09 3.06
C VAL A 232 -0.82 4.27 2.10
N ALA A 233 -1.68 4.17 1.08
CA ALA A 233 -1.94 5.25 0.14
C ALA A 233 -2.46 6.50 0.86
N TRP A 234 -3.44 6.34 1.74
CA TRP A 234 -4.02 7.43 2.50
C TRP A 234 -3.05 8.03 3.52
N TRP A 235 -2.28 7.21 4.24
CA TRP A 235 -1.30 7.72 5.21
C TRP A 235 -0.12 8.45 4.54
N THR A 236 0.40 7.92 3.43
CA THR A 236 1.47 8.59 2.66
C THR A 236 0.98 9.90 2.05
N ALA A 237 -0.27 9.94 1.55
CA ALA A 237 -0.90 11.17 1.09
C ALA A 237 -1.04 12.19 2.23
N ALA A 238 -1.47 11.75 3.42
CA ALA A 238 -1.58 12.60 4.60
C ALA A 238 -0.23 13.22 5.00
N TRP A 239 0.83 12.42 5.04
CA TRP A 239 2.21 12.87 5.30
C TRP A 239 2.73 13.83 4.25
N ALA A 240 2.56 13.49 2.97
CA ALA A 240 2.97 14.37 1.89
C ALA A 240 2.29 15.73 2.02
N MET A 241 0.97 15.75 2.22
CA MET A 241 0.18 16.99 2.33
C MET A 241 0.46 17.76 3.63
N SER A 242 0.80 17.11 4.74
CA SER A 242 1.13 17.81 6.00
C SER A 242 2.36 18.71 5.86
N MET A 243 3.32 18.29 5.03
CA MET A 243 4.58 19.00 4.77
C MET A 243 4.46 20.20 3.83
N SER A 244 3.33 20.39 3.14
CA SER A 244 3.14 21.53 2.25
C SER A 244 2.72 22.80 2.99
N ALA A 245 3.01 23.96 2.40
CA ALA A 245 2.53 25.23 2.93
C ALA A 245 1.01 25.39 2.73
N GLY A 246 0.31 25.96 3.72
CA GLY A 246 -1.07 26.40 3.60
C GLY A 246 -2.14 25.52 4.26
N SER A 247 -3.27 26.14 4.60
CA SER A 247 -4.37 25.48 5.34
C SER A 247 -5.15 24.49 4.47
N ARG A 248 -5.22 24.68 3.15
CA ARG A 248 -5.85 23.72 2.23
C ARG A 248 -5.12 22.37 2.22
N SER A 249 -3.79 22.41 2.27
CA SER A 249 -3.00 21.18 2.35
C SER A 249 -3.14 20.49 3.70
N ALA A 250 -3.21 21.26 4.80
CA ALA A 250 -3.49 20.69 6.12
C ALA A 250 -4.89 20.04 6.17
N PHE A 251 -5.90 20.64 5.54
CA PHE A 251 -7.22 20.04 5.38
C PHE A 251 -7.16 18.76 4.55
N GLY A 252 -6.49 18.78 3.39
CA GLY A 252 -6.29 17.59 2.56
C GLY A 252 -5.56 16.46 3.30
N ALA A 253 -4.55 16.80 4.11
CA ALA A 253 -3.89 15.84 5.00
C ALA A 253 -4.85 15.24 6.02
N GLY A 254 -5.75 16.05 6.58
CA GLY A 254 -6.81 15.58 7.48
C GLY A 254 -7.79 14.65 6.79
N VAL A 255 -8.22 14.98 5.57
CA VAL A 255 -9.13 14.13 4.77
C VAL A 255 -8.47 12.79 4.46
N ALA A 256 -7.20 12.79 4.05
CA ALA A 256 -6.46 11.55 3.81
C ALA A 256 -6.28 10.74 5.10
N ALA A 257 -5.94 11.37 6.23
CA ALA A 257 -5.86 10.68 7.52
C ALA A 257 -7.23 10.10 7.94
N ALA A 258 -8.33 10.83 7.73
CA ALA A 258 -9.68 10.34 7.99
C ALA A 258 -10.04 9.13 7.12
N ALA A 259 -9.71 9.15 5.83
CA ALA A 259 -9.87 8.01 4.93
C ALA A 259 -9.05 6.80 5.43
N ALA A 260 -7.81 7.02 5.85
CA ALA A 260 -6.95 5.98 6.41
C ALA A 260 -7.55 5.35 7.70
N ILE A 261 -8.12 6.18 8.57
CA ILE A 261 -8.80 5.75 9.81
C ILE A 261 -10.08 4.97 9.48
N LEU A 262 -10.88 5.43 8.52
CA LEU A 262 -12.07 4.69 8.09
C LEU A 262 -11.70 3.34 7.49
N THR A 263 -10.59 3.25 6.75
CA THR A 263 -10.09 2.00 6.18
C THR A 263 -9.53 1.09 7.28
N ARG A 264 -8.79 1.65 8.25
CA ARG A 264 -8.16 0.92 9.36
C ARG A 264 -8.19 1.74 10.67
N PRO A 265 -9.25 1.60 11.48
CA PRO A 265 -9.42 2.39 12.70
C PRO A 265 -8.32 2.21 13.73
N ASN A 266 -7.66 1.05 13.74
CA ASN A 266 -6.51 0.77 14.60
C ASN A 266 -5.32 1.71 14.35
N LEU A 267 -5.28 2.41 13.21
CA LEU A 267 -4.23 3.38 12.87
C LEU A 267 -4.56 4.81 13.30
N ALA A 268 -5.71 5.08 13.93
CA ALA A 268 -6.04 6.39 14.49
C ALA A 268 -4.95 7.00 15.38
N PRO A 269 -4.18 6.22 16.19
CA PRO A 269 -3.05 6.76 16.95
C PRO A 269 -1.91 7.36 16.11
N LEU A 270 -1.88 7.17 14.78
CA LEU A 270 -0.91 7.83 13.89
C LEU A 270 -1.30 9.28 13.56
N ALA A 271 -2.58 9.66 13.72
CA ALA A 271 -3.03 11.01 13.38
C ALA A 271 -2.33 12.12 14.18
N PRO A 272 -2.06 11.99 15.49
CA PRO A 272 -1.23 12.93 16.24
C PRO A 272 0.19 13.13 15.68
N ILE A 273 0.79 12.09 15.10
CA ILE A 273 2.13 12.17 14.51
C ILE A 273 2.09 13.05 13.25
N VAL A 274 1.08 12.86 12.41
CA VAL A 274 0.84 13.74 11.24
C VAL A 274 0.48 15.16 11.69
N ALA A 275 -0.31 15.31 12.75
CA ALA A 275 -0.65 16.63 13.32
C ALA A 275 0.60 17.37 13.80
N ALA A 276 1.57 16.67 14.40
CA ALA A 276 2.85 17.24 14.79
C ALA A 276 3.60 17.80 13.57
N SER A 277 3.62 17.06 12.44
CA SER A 277 4.16 17.55 11.17
C SER A 277 3.43 18.81 10.66
N VAL A 278 2.09 18.83 10.72
CA VAL A 278 1.28 20.01 10.34
C VAL A 278 1.63 21.23 11.20
N ALA A 279 1.91 21.03 12.49
CA ALA A 279 2.23 22.08 13.46
C ALA A 279 3.61 22.72 13.26
N LEU A 280 4.50 22.09 12.49
CA LEU A 280 5.84 22.65 12.19
C LEU A 280 5.78 23.94 11.37
N SER A 281 4.67 24.18 10.67
CA SER A 281 4.50 25.33 9.78
C SER A 281 3.47 26.35 10.30
N ALA A 282 3.74 27.65 10.09
CA ALA A 282 2.78 28.71 10.38
C ALA A 282 1.70 28.84 9.28
N PRO A 283 0.50 29.38 9.58
CA PRO A 283 -0.04 29.62 10.92
C PRO A 283 -0.51 28.32 11.59
N ARG A 284 0.09 27.98 12.74
CA ARG A 284 -0.03 26.65 13.37
C ARG A 284 -1.47 26.29 13.74
N LEU A 285 -2.16 27.15 14.49
CA LEU A 285 -3.50 26.87 15.01
C LEU A 285 -4.53 26.66 13.90
N ARG A 286 -4.51 27.52 12.87
CA ARG A 286 -5.43 27.39 11.71
C ARG A 286 -5.19 26.11 10.94
N ARG A 287 -3.92 25.72 10.74
CA ARG A 287 -3.57 24.47 10.06
C ARG A 287 -3.96 23.26 10.88
N LEU A 288 -3.71 23.27 12.18
CA LEU A 288 -4.14 22.21 13.09
C LEU A 288 -5.66 22.06 13.11
N ALA A 289 -6.41 23.17 13.18
CA ALA A 289 -7.87 23.12 13.09
C ALA A 289 -8.35 22.55 11.74
N ALA A 290 -7.73 22.98 10.64
CA ALA A 290 -8.04 22.46 9.31
C ALA A 290 -7.76 20.96 9.16
N PHE A 291 -6.69 20.45 9.78
CA PHE A 291 -6.37 19.02 9.81
C PHE A 291 -7.30 18.23 10.75
N ALA A 292 -7.55 18.77 11.95
CA ALA A 292 -8.31 18.08 12.98
C ALA A 292 -9.79 17.89 12.61
N GLY A 293 -10.41 18.84 11.90
CA GLY A 293 -11.81 18.74 11.50
C GLY A 293 -12.15 17.43 10.78
N PRO A 294 -11.51 17.11 9.64
CA PRO A 294 -11.72 15.84 8.95
C PRO A 294 -11.36 14.61 9.80
N VAL A 295 -10.26 14.64 10.57
CA VAL A 295 -9.84 13.50 11.40
C VAL A 295 -10.88 13.17 12.47
N VAL A 296 -11.37 14.19 13.18
CA VAL A 296 -12.44 14.03 14.17
C VAL A 296 -13.71 13.49 13.51
N ALA A 297 -14.09 14.02 12.34
CA ALA A 297 -15.22 13.51 11.59
C ALA A 297 -15.05 12.03 11.21
N GLY A 298 -13.86 11.61 10.74
CA GLY A 298 -13.55 10.21 10.46
C GLY A 298 -13.69 9.30 11.68
N CYS A 299 -13.14 9.71 12.83
CA CYS A 299 -13.30 8.96 14.09
C CYS A 299 -14.77 8.86 14.54
N LEU A 300 -15.53 9.95 14.41
CA LEU A 300 -16.96 9.95 14.75
C LEU A 300 -17.77 9.06 13.79
N LEU A 301 -17.43 9.02 12.51
CA LEU A 301 -18.07 8.13 11.54
C LEU A 301 -17.79 6.66 11.87
N VAL A 302 -16.56 6.30 12.24
CA VAL A 302 -16.25 4.94 12.72
C VAL A 302 -17.04 4.61 13.98
N ALA A 303 -17.10 5.53 14.95
CA ALA A 303 -17.85 5.33 16.18
C ALA A 303 -19.35 5.16 15.91
N ALA A 304 -19.93 5.96 15.01
CA ALA A 304 -21.33 5.85 14.60
C ALA A 304 -21.61 4.53 13.86
N PHE A 305 -20.72 4.13 12.95
CA PHE A 305 -20.80 2.85 12.24
C PHE A 305 -20.78 1.67 13.23
N ASN A 306 -19.84 1.68 14.17
CA ASN A 306 -19.74 0.66 15.20
C ASN A 306 -20.98 0.61 16.11
N ALA A 307 -21.50 1.78 16.51
CA ALA A 307 -22.72 1.86 17.31
C ALA A 307 -23.92 1.29 16.57
N ALA A 308 -24.03 1.56 15.26
CA ALA A 308 -25.14 1.08 14.43
C ALA A 308 -25.07 -0.43 14.17
N LEU A 309 -23.89 -0.97 13.84
CA LEU A 309 -23.76 -2.39 13.46
C LEU A 309 -23.44 -3.32 14.61
N TYR A 310 -22.75 -2.86 15.64
CA TYR A 310 -22.28 -3.69 16.75
C TYR A 310 -22.88 -3.27 18.10
N GLY A 311 -23.70 -2.22 18.14
CA GLY A 311 -24.41 -1.77 19.33
C GLY A 311 -23.58 -0.91 20.30
N SER A 312 -22.31 -0.62 19.98
CA SER A 312 -21.46 0.26 20.79
C SER A 312 -20.39 0.96 19.95
N PRO A 313 -20.09 2.25 20.20
CA PRO A 313 -19.10 3.00 19.42
C PRO A 313 -17.67 2.48 19.58
N VAL A 314 -17.38 1.73 20.66
CA VAL A 314 -16.05 1.19 20.99
C VAL A 314 -15.95 -0.32 20.76
N LEU A 315 -17.02 -0.94 20.26
CA LEU A 315 -17.02 -2.36 19.88
C LEU A 315 -16.82 -2.45 18.36
N SER A 316 -15.83 -3.23 17.94
CA SER A 316 -15.61 -3.53 16.53
C SER A 316 -16.13 -4.92 16.18
N GLY A 317 -16.29 -5.21 14.89
CA GLY A 317 -16.63 -6.56 14.43
C GLY A 317 -15.59 -7.63 14.82
N TYR A 318 -14.33 -7.23 15.04
CA TYR A 318 -13.25 -8.10 15.55
C TYR A 318 -13.35 -8.37 17.06
N GLY A 319 -14.31 -7.75 17.74
CA GLY A 319 -14.50 -7.85 19.17
C GLY A 319 -13.96 -6.64 19.96
N PRO A 320 -13.85 -6.79 21.30
CA PRO A 320 -13.50 -5.70 22.20
C PRO A 320 -12.05 -5.24 22.06
N LEU A 321 -11.83 -3.93 22.09
CA LEU A 321 -10.49 -3.33 22.02
C LEU A 321 -9.54 -3.83 23.12
N GLY A 322 -10.05 -4.08 24.33
CA GLY A 322 -9.24 -4.58 25.45
C GLY A 322 -8.65 -5.97 25.21
N ALA A 323 -9.30 -6.80 24.40
CA ALA A 323 -8.78 -8.11 24.01
C ALA A 323 -7.72 -7.97 22.91
N LEU A 324 -8.01 -7.19 21.87
CA LEU A 324 -7.13 -7.00 20.71
C LEU A 324 -5.83 -6.26 21.07
N PHE A 325 -5.93 -5.22 21.90
CA PHE A 325 -4.82 -4.35 22.30
C PHE A 325 -4.33 -4.60 23.72
N SER A 326 -4.51 -5.82 24.23
CA SER A 326 -3.98 -6.22 25.55
C SER A 326 -2.46 -6.06 25.62
N TRP A 327 -1.96 -5.52 26.74
CA TRP A 327 -0.53 -5.41 27.02
C TRP A 327 0.19 -6.76 26.99
N ALA A 328 -0.53 -7.86 27.23
CA ALA A 328 0.01 -9.22 27.11
C ALA A 328 0.53 -9.54 25.70
N ASN A 329 -0.01 -8.88 24.68
CA ASN A 329 0.41 -9.08 23.28
C ASN A 329 1.67 -8.28 22.92
N GLY A 330 2.11 -7.32 23.75
CA GLY A 330 3.21 -6.41 23.43
C GLY A 330 4.55 -7.12 23.17
N GLY A 331 5.00 -7.95 24.11
CA GLY A 331 6.26 -8.70 23.98
C GLY A 331 6.28 -9.66 22.78
N PRO A 332 5.24 -10.52 22.61
CA PRO A 332 5.10 -11.37 21.42
C PRO A 332 5.11 -10.58 20.10
N ASN A 333 4.34 -9.48 20.01
CA ASN A 333 4.23 -8.69 18.79
C ASN A 333 5.55 -8.01 18.41
N ILE A 334 6.29 -7.44 19.37
CA ILE A 334 7.59 -6.81 19.10
C ILE A 334 8.57 -7.85 18.53
N ARG A 335 8.61 -9.05 19.10
CA ARG A 335 9.50 -10.13 18.62
C ARG A 335 9.11 -10.62 17.23
N ALA A 336 7.81 -10.82 16.99
CA ALA A 336 7.31 -11.23 15.68
C ALA A 336 7.61 -10.16 14.63
N TYR A 337 7.36 -8.90 14.94
CA TYR A 337 7.60 -7.77 14.05
C TYR A 337 9.07 -7.63 13.67
N ALA A 338 9.99 -7.64 14.65
CA ALA A 338 11.42 -7.56 14.39
C ALA A 338 11.93 -8.73 13.54
N ARG A 339 11.41 -9.96 13.79
CA ARG A 339 11.74 -11.13 13.00
C ARG A 339 11.23 -11.01 11.56
N TRP A 340 9.96 -10.69 11.39
CA TRP A 340 9.35 -10.55 10.06
C TRP A 340 9.98 -9.43 9.25
N MET A 341 10.38 -8.32 9.88
CA MET A 341 11.15 -7.28 9.19
C MET A 341 12.46 -7.83 8.62
N ASN A 342 13.19 -8.64 9.38
CA ASN A 342 14.45 -9.24 8.92
C ASN A 342 14.23 -10.37 7.89
N ASP A 343 13.13 -11.11 7.99
CA ASP A 343 12.81 -12.21 7.06
C ASP A 343 12.31 -11.66 5.71
N LEU A 344 11.59 -10.53 5.72
CA LEU A 344 10.93 -9.96 4.54
C LEU A 344 11.72 -8.83 3.90
N TYR A 345 12.56 -8.12 4.68
CA TYR A 345 13.42 -7.05 4.20
C TYR A 345 14.89 -7.35 4.52
N SER A 346 15.78 -7.03 3.59
CA SER A 346 17.22 -7.09 3.87
C SER A 346 17.59 -6.09 4.96
N PRO A 347 18.52 -6.40 5.88
CA PRO A 347 19.01 -5.45 6.89
C PRO A 347 19.50 -4.13 6.30
N ALA A 348 19.88 -4.11 5.02
CA ALA A 348 20.30 -2.89 4.33
C ALA A 348 19.16 -1.88 4.08
N ILE A 349 17.89 -2.29 4.24
CA ILE A 349 16.69 -1.45 4.05
C ILE A 349 16.15 -0.94 5.41
N LEU A 350 16.53 -1.57 6.52
CA LEU A 350 16.11 -1.24 7.89
C LEU A 350 17.06 -0.23 8.55
#